data_AF-A0A957CIG4-F1
#
_entry.id   AF-A0A957CIG4-F1
#
_cell.length_a   1.000
_cell.length_b   1.000
_cell.length_c   1.000
_cell.angle_alpha   90.00
_cell.angle_beta   90.00
_cell.angle_gamma   90.00
#
_symmetry.space_group_name_H-M   'P 1'
#
loop_
_entity.id
_entity.type
_entity.pdbx_description
1 polymer ?
#
loop_
_entity_poly.entity_id
_entity_poly.type
_entity_poly.pdbx_seq_one_letter_code
_entity_poly.pdbx_strand_id
1 'polypeptide(L)'
;DMAGNPVTQFSNPCGFFSALSHAPELWEKCMIHWREMAADLSLQPQFMPSFLGLLCARGLIRVGTELKGMVFIGGVAPDDWPISQQKIDALATELNITPEIIETHLHDVFQMDPNRRQEVLTFVQRIANIVSHILHERMTLLN
;
A
#
# COMPACT_ATOMS: atom_id res chain seq x y z
N ASP A 1 10.50 -2.44 -3.02
CA ASP A 1 11.74 -1.69 -3.26
C ASP A 1 11.34 -0.36 -3.91
N MET A 2 12.29 0.39 -4.50
CA MET A 2 11.96 1.62 -5.23
C MET A 2 11.34 1.37 -6.62
N ALA A 3 11.41 0.14 -7.15
CA ALA A 3 10.77 -0.26 -8.39
C ALA A 3 9.33 -0.74 -8.18
N GLY A 4 8.83 -0.73 -6.93
CA GLY A 4 7.51 -1.21 -6.57
C GLY A 4 7.47 -2.71 -6.26
N ASN A 5 8.56 -3.46 -6.33
CA ASN A 5 8.53 -4.91 -6.07
C ASN A 5 8.46 -5.20 -4.56
N PRO A 6 7.56 -6.09 -4.09
CA PRO A 6 7.56 -6.52 -2.70
C PRO A 6 8.88 -7.21 -2.32
N VAL A 7 9.52 -6.73 -1.25
CA VAL A 7 10.73 -7.38 -0.68
C VAL A 7 10.36 -8.35 0.43
N THR A 8 9.15 -8.20 1.00
CA THR A 8 8.61 -9.04 2.07
C THR A 8 7.17 -9.42 1.74
N GLN A 9 6.65 -10.44 2.42
CA GLN A 9 5.23 -10.79 2.35
C GLN A 9 4.37 -9.76 3.11
N PHE A 10 3.08 -9.67 2.77
CA PHE A 10 2.13 -8.83 3.48
C PHE A 10 1.89 -9.36 4.91
N SER A 11 2.11 -8.52 5.91
CA SER A 11 1.99 -8.94 7.31
C SER A 11 0.56 -9.06 7.81
N ASN A 12 -0.37 -8.28 7.26
CA ASN A 12 -1.78 -8.25 7.64
C ASN A 12 -2.65 -7.72 6.48
N PRO A 13 -2.86 -8.51 5.41
CA PRO A 13 -3.70 -8.09 4.31
C PRO A 13 -5.17 -8.00 4.77
N CYS A 14 -5.91 -6.99 4.32
CA CYS A 14 -7.36 -6.97 4.51
C CYS A 14 -8.02 -8.06 3.67
N GLY A 15 -9.24 -8.48 4.02
CA GLY A 15 -9.93 -9.57 3.32
C GLY A 15 -10.30 -9.20 1.87
N PHE A 16 -10.65 -7.93 1.61
CA PHE A 16 -10.90 -7.43 0.26
C PHE A 16 -9.68 -7.62 -0.64
N PHE A 17 -8.50 -7.14 -0.22
CA PHE A 17 -7.27 -7.34 -0.98
C PHE A 17 -6.93 -8.84 -1.11
N SER A 18 -7.09 -9.61 -0.03
CA SER A 18 -6.79 -11.05 -0.04
C SER A 18 -7.64 -11.80 -1.07
N ALA A 19 -8.94 -11.51 -1.13
CA ALA A 19 -9.85 -12.12 -2.10
C ALA A 19 -9.42 -11.81 -3.55
N LEU A 20 -9.14 -10.55 -3.84
CA LEU A 20 -8.75 -10.10 -5.19
C LEU A 20 -7.33 -10.53 -5.57
N SER A 21 -6.44 -10.78 -4.60
CA SER A 21 -5.03 -11.09 -4.83
C SER A 21 -4.78 -12.39 -5.62
N HIS A 22 -5.83 -13.21 -5.80
CA HIS A 22 -5.81 -14.40 -6.65
C HIS A 22 -5.86 -14.06 -8.16
N ALA A 23 -6.29 -12.84 -8.52
CA ALA A 23 -6.28 -12.36 -9.90
C ALA A 23 -4.86 -11.92 -10.30
N PRO A 24 -4.24 -12.52 -11.34
CA PRO A 24 -2.89 -12.14 -11.79
C PRO A 24 -2.75 -10.65 -12.15
N GLU A 25 -3.80 -10.07 -12.75
CA GLU A 25 -3.88 -8.69 -13.22
C GLU A 25 -3.79 -7.68 -12.07
N LEU A 26 -4.17 -8.09 -10.85
CA LEU A 26 -4.07 -7.23 -9.67
C LEU A 26 -2.61 -6.88 -9.35
N TRP A 27 -1.69 -7.84 -9.47
CA TRP A 27 -0.30 -7.67 -9.07
C TRP A 27 0.43 -6.66 -9.95
N GLU A 28 0.19 -6.70 -11.26
CA GLU A 28 0.76 -5.72 -12.18
C GLU A 28 0.33 -4.30 -11.81
N LYS A 29 -0.97 -4.10 -11.59
CA LYS A 29 -1.54 -2.80 -11.18
C LYS A 29 -1.01 -2.33 -9.82
N CYS A 30 -0.89 -3.24 -8.86
CA CYS A 30 -0.28 -2.95 -7.56
C CYS A 30 1.17 -2.50 -7.70
N MET A 31 1.99 -3.21 -8.45
CA MET A 31 3.41 -2.85 -8.65
C MET A 31 3.56 -1.51 -9.37
N ILE A 32 2.72 -1.21 -10.37
CA ILE A 32 2.67 0.10 -11.01
C ILE A 32 2.38 1.19 -9.98
N HIS A 33 1.31 1.02 -9.20
CA HIS A 33 0.93 1.99 -8.18
C HIS A 33 2.03 2.17 -7.12
N TRP A 34 2.62 1.08 -6.62
CA TRP A 34 3.71 1.14 -5.65
C TRP A 34 4.96 1.83 -6.18
N ARG A 35 5.28 1.65 -7.46
CA ARG A 35 6.36 2.37 -8.12
C ARG A 35 6.05 3.87 -8.23
N GLU A 36 4.81 4.24 -8.55
CA GLU A 36 4.37 5.64 -8.56
C GLU A 36 4.48 6.26 -7.18
N MET A 37 4.05 5.54 -6.13
CA MET A 37 4.24 6.00 -4.75
C MET A 37 5.72 6.21 -4.47
N ALA A 38 6.59 5.26 -4.80
CA ALA A 38 8.03 5.37 -4.58
C ALA A 38 8.66 6.58 -5.30
N ALA A 39 8.12 6.97 -6.46
CA ALA A 39 8.56 8.12 -7.24
C ALA A 39 7.95 9.46 -6.80
N ASP A 40 6.91 9.45 -5.96
CA ASP A 40 6.27 10.67 -5.47
C ASP A 40 7.26 11.56 -4.69
N LEU A 41 7.21 12.88 -4.94
CA LEU A 41 8.17 13.84 -4.37
C LEU A 41 7.95 14.12 -2.89
N SER A 42 6.79 13.77 -2.33
CA SER A 42 6.54 13.92 -0.90
C SER A 42 7.41 12.94 -0.11
N LEU A 43 8.28 13.50 0.72
CA LEU A 43 9.05 12.73 1.68
C LEU A 43 8.23 12.35 2.92
N GLN A 44 7.10 13.03 3.14
CA GLN A 44 6.21 12.74 4.27
C GLN A 44 5.15 11.72 3.86
N PRO A 45 4.83 10.74 4.73
CA PRO A 45 3.73 9.83 4.48
C PRO A 45 2.42 10.58 4.35
N GLN A 46 1.66 10.24 3.31
CA GLN A 46 0.30 10.70 3.09
C GLN A 46 -0.52 9.51 2.61
N PHE A 47 -1.83 9.54 2.89
CA PHE A 47 -2.73 8.59 2.28
C PHE A 47 -3.01 9.00 0.84
N MET A 48 -2.89 8.04 -0.06
CA MET A 48 -3.19 8.18 -1.48
C MET A 48 -4.13 7.05 -1.91
N PRO A 49 -5.12 7.34 -2.77
CA PRO A 49 -6.00 6.31 -3.28
C PRO A 49 -5.24 5.37 -4.23
N SER A 50 -5.54 4.08 -4.12
CA SER A 50 -5.11 3.04 -5.07
C SER A 50 -6.18 2.81 -6.14
N PHE A 51 -5.83 2.04 -7.17
CA PHE A 51 -6.78 1.66 -8.22
C PHE A 51 -7.99 0.85 -7.69
N LEU A 52 -7.81 0.15 -6.56
CA LEU A 52 -8.87 -0.58 -5.83
C LEU A 52 -9.84 0.34 -5.07
N GLY A 53 -9.60 1.65 -5.03
CA GLY A 53 -10.37 2.61 -4.24
C GLY A 53 -9.98 2.66 -2.75
N LEU A 54 -9.05 1.81 -2.32
CA LEU A 54 -8.52 1.81 -0.96
C LEU A 54 -7.37 2.79 -0.82
N LEU A 55 -7.25 3.39 0.36
CA LEU A 55 -6.14 4.26 0.73
C LEU A 55 -4.89 3.44 1.09
N CYS A 56 -3.77 3.94 0.60
CA CYS A 56 -2.43 3.42 0.85
C CYS A 56 -1.51 4.55 1.31
N ALA A 57 -0.47 4.22 2.07
CA ALA A 57 0.56 5.18 2.44
C ALA A 57 1.94 4.51 2.46
N ARG A 58 2.99 5.33 2.43
CA ARG A 58 4.36 4.85 2.51
C ARG A 58 5.24 5.70 3.41
N GLY A 59 6.17 5.05 4.11
CA GLY A 59 7.33 5.69 4.72
C GLY A 59 8.58 5.37 3.90
N LEU A 60 9.39 6.38 3.58
CA LEU A 60 10.61 6.16 2.78
C LEU A 60 11.77 5.70 3.65
N ILE A 61 12.48 4.68 3.17
CA ILE A 61 13.72 4.18 3.75
C ILE A 61 14.88 4.87 3.03
N ARG A 62 15.55 5.76 3.73
CA ARG A 62 16.70 6.54 3.24
C ARG A 62 17.99 6.13 3.94
N VAL A 63 19.09 5.98 3.20
CA VAL A 63 20.45 5.81 3.74
C VAL A 63 21.33 6.88 3.11
N GLY A 64 21.84 7.81 3.93
CA GLY A 64 22.50 9.02 3.42
C GLY A 64 21.54 9.87 2.58
N THR A 65 21.91 10.13 1.33
CA THR A 65 21.10 10.87 0.35
C THR A 65 20.26 9.98 -0.56
N GLU A 66 20.37 8.65 -0.44
CA GLU A 66 19.73 7.71 -1.34
C GLU A 66 18.48 7.09 -0.73
N LEU A 67 17.42 6.99 -1.54
CA LEU A 67 16.23 6.21 -1.21
C LEU A 67 16.49 4.74 -1.58
N LYS A 68 16.42 3.86 -0.60
CA LYS A 68 16.69 2.41 -0.76
C LYS A 68 15.41 1.59 -0.86
N GLY A 69 14.29 2.12 -0.40
CA GLY A 69 13.00 1.45 -0.46
C GLY A 69 11.94 2.22 0.30
N MET A 70 10.86 1.51 0.60
CA MET A 70 9.74 2.06 1.36
C MET A 70 9.11 0.98 2.23
N VAL A 71 8.56 1.41 3.36
CA VAL A 71 7.57 0.65 4.11
C VAL A 71 6.20 1.05 3.57
N PHE A 72 5.43 0.07 3.10
CA PHE A 72 4.12 0.28 2.50
C PHE A 72 3.02 -0.21 3.44
N ILE A 73 1.92 0.53 3.49
CA ILE A 73 0.67 0.12 4.12
C ILE A 73 -0.49 0.39 3.17
N GLY A 74 -1.55 -0.40 3.28
CA GLY A 74 -2.75 -0.26 2.46
C GLY A 74 -3.94 -0.97 3.08
N GLY A 75 -5.03 -1.07 2.31
CA GLY A 75 -6.24 -1.74 2.78
C GLY A 75 -7.19 -0.85 3.56
N VAL A 76 -6.95 0.47 3.62
CA VAL A 76 -7.74 1.41 4.44
C VAL A 76 -8.90 1.96 3.62
N ALA A 77 -10.11 1.90 4.15
CA ALA A 77 -11.29 2.48 3.51
C ALA A 77 -11.22 4.03 3.56
N PRO A 78 -11.46 4.74 2.44
CA PRO A 78 -11.73 6.18 2.45
C PRO A 78 -13.10 6.48 3.09
N ASP A 79 -13.39 7.76 3.32
CA ASP A 79 -14.62 8.20 4.01
C ASP A 79 -15.89 7.94 3.19
N ASP A 80 -15.77 7.87 1.86
CA ASP A 80 -16.84 7.59 0.92
C ASP A 80 -16.97 6.10 0.56
N TRP A 81 -16.31 5.21 1.31
CA TRP A 81 -16.43 3.76 1.13
C TRP A 81 -17.81 3.26 1.59
N PRO A 82 -18.45 2.29 0.89
CA PRO A 82 -17.93 1.45 -0.20
C PRO A 82 -17.91 2.12 -1.59
N ILE A 83 -17.09 1.55 -2.49
CA ILE A 83 -17.05 1.97 -3.90
C ILE A 83 -18.42 1.77 -4.60
N SER A 84 -18.69 2.61 -5.60
CA SER A 84 -19.94 2.55 -6.38
C SER A 84 -20.04 1.29 -7.23
N GLN A 85 -21.27 0.90 -7.61
CA GLN A 85 -21.49 -0.23 -8.51
C GLN A 85 -20.72 -0.09 -9.83
N GLN A 86 -20.68 1.12 -10.40
CA GLN A 86 -19.90 1.40 -11.61
C GLN A 86 -18.41 1.05 -11.42
N LYS A 87 -17.85 1.32 -10.23
CA LYS A 87 -16.45 1.00 -9.92
C LYS A 87 -16.27 -0.50 -9.67
N ILE A 88 -17.26 -1.18 -9.09
CA ILE A 88 -17.28 -2.64 -8.94
C ILE A 88 -17.22 -3.30 -10.32
N ASP A 89 -18.10 -2.91 -11.25
CA ASP A 89 -18.16 -3.48 -12.60
C ASP A 89 -16.85 -3.24 -13.37
N ALA A 90 -16.27 -2.04 -13.24
CA ALA A 90 -14.98 -1.71 -13.82
C ALA A 90 -13.84 -2.56 -13.24
N LEU A 91 -13.78 -2.72 -11.91
CA LEU A 91 -12.76 -3.57 -11.27
C LEU A 91 -12.93 -5.04 -11.64
N ALA A 92 -14.16 -5.54 -11.72
CA ALA A 92 -14.45 -6.91 -12.12
C ALA A 92 -13.93 -7.19 -13.53
N THR A 93 -14.20 -6.25 -14.46
CA THR A 93 -13.70 -6.31 -15.83
C THR A 93 -12.17 -6.24 -15.88
N GLU A 94 -11.57 -5.28 -15.18
CA GLU A 94 -10.11 -5.06 -15.17
C GLU A 94 -9.32 -6.22 -14.56
N LEU A 95 -9.91 -6.92 -13.59
CA LEU A 95 -9.29 -8.03 -12.88
C LEU A 95 -9.74 -9.40 -13.41
N ASN A 96 -10.58 -9.43 -14.45
CA ASN A 96 -11.14 -10.65 -15.03
C ASN A 96 -11.76 -11.59 -13.97
N ILE A 97 -12.55 -11.01 -13.06
CA ILE A 97 -13.29 -11.71 -12.00
C ILE A 97 -14.78 -11.36 -12.08
N THR A 98 -15.61 -12.08 -11.33
CA THR A 98 -17.04 -11.75 -11.25
C THR A 98 -17.28 -10.64 -10.21
N PRO A 99 -18.24 -9.72 -10.45
CA PRO A 99 -18.59 -8.67 -9.49
C PRO A 99 -18.93 -9.21 -8.09
N GLU A 100 -19.50 -10.41 -8.00
CA GLU A 100 -19.90 -11.04 -6.74
C GLU A 100 -18.71 -11.29 -5.81
N ILE A 101 -17.51 -11.54 -6.33
CA ILE A 101 -16.28 -11.67 -5.53
C ILE A 101 -15.96 -10.34 -4.83
N ILE A 102 -16.11 -9.22 -5.54
CA ILE A 102 -15.85 -7.88 -5.01
C ILE A 102 -16.93 -7.52 -3.97
N GLU A 103 -18.20 -7.74 -4.31
CA GLU A 103 -19.34 -7.43 -3.45
C GLU A 103 -19.31 -8.22 -2.14
N THR A 104 -18.96 -9.51 -2.20
CA THR A 104 -18.85 -10.39 -1.02
C THR A 104 -17.83 -9.86 -0.01
N HIS A 105 -16.73 -9.27 -0.48
CA HIS A 105 -15.62 -8.84 0.37
C HIS A 105 -15.55 -7.32 0.56
N LEU A 106 -16.53 -6.57 0.08
CA LEU A 106 -16.53 -5.10 0.03
C LEU A 106 -16.33 -4.45 1.41
N HIS A 107 -16.75 -5.14 2.48
CA HIS A 107 -16.61 -4.67 3.84
C HIS A 107 -15.38 -5.22 4.58
N ASP A 108 -14.61 -6.12 3.96
CA ASP A 108 -13.42 -6.72 4.55
C ASP A 108 -12.18 -5.81 4.39
N VAL A 109 -12.31 -4.58 4.87
CA VAL A 109 -11.33 -3.48 4.73
C VAL A 109 -11.03 -2.88 6.11
N PHE A 110 -9.91 -2.18 6.23
CA PHE A 110 -9.61 -1.48 7.48
C PHE A 110 -10.38 -0.16 7.54
N GLN A 111 -11.35 -0.06 8.44
CA GLN A 111 -12.01 1.20 8.76
C GLN A 111 -11.22 1.93 9.85
N MET A 112 -10.94 3.20 9.63
CA MET A 112 -10.15 4.03 10.54
C MET A 112 -10.71 5.44 10.56
N ASP A 113 -10.91 5.98 11.75
CA ASP A 113 -11.20 7.40 11.92
C ASP A 113 -9.96 8.27 11.56
N PRO A 114 -10.13 9.59 11.39
CA PRO A 114 -9.03 10.48 11.03
C PRO A 114 -7.84 10.48 12.01
N ASN A 115 -8.09 10.32 13.31
CA ASN A 115 -7.02 10.29 14.31
C ASN A 115 -6.17 9.03 14.14
N ARG A 116 -6.84 7.87 13.96
CA ARG A 116 -6.15 6.60 13.74
C ARG A 116 -5.38 6.61 12.42
N ARG A 117 -5.91 7.23 11.37
CA ARG A 117 -5.18 7.46 10.11
C ARG A 117 -3.89 8.25 10.35
N GLN A 118 -3.94 9.33 11.13
CA GLN A 118 -2.75 10.12 11.45
C GLN A 118 -1.70 9.35 12.28
N GLU A 119 -2.14 8.53 13.24
CA GLU A 119 -1.26 7.62 13.99
C GLU A 119 -0.55 6.64 13.06
N VAL A 120 -1.27 6.10 12.08
CA VAL A 120 -0.75 5.16 11.10
C VAL A 120 0.30 5.80 10.19
N LEU A 121 0.10 7.06 9.75
CA LEU A 121 1.12 7.82 9.01
C LEU A 121 2.40 8.04 9.83
N THR A 122 2.23 8.34 11.12
CA THR A 122 3.36 8.48 12.05
C THR A 122 4.09 7.15 12.21
N PHE A 123 3.33 6.07 12.37
CA PHE A 123 3.87 4.73 12.56
C PHE A 123 4.66 4.24 11.34
N VAL A 124 4.13 4.39 10.13
CA VAL A 124 4.82 3.91 8.92
C VAL A 124 6.17 4.61 8.72
N GLN A 125 6.27 5.91 9.01
CA GLN A 125 7.56 6.61 8.96
C GLN A 125 8.52 6.14 10.05
N ARG A 126 8.02 5.87 11.26
CA ARG A 126 8.86 5.35 12.35
C ARG A 126 9.47 4.00 11.98
N ILE A 127 8.69 3.08 11.39
CA ILE A 127 9.22 1.80 10.92
C ILE A 127 10.25 2.02 9.80
N ALA A 128 9.97 2.91 8.84
CA ALA A 128 10.92 3.22 7.78
C ALA A 128 12.25 3.76 8.33
N ASN A 129 12.20 4.65 9.34
CA ASN A 129 13.37 5.17 10.02
C ASN A 129 14.17 4.06 10.74
N ILE A 130 13.50 3.14 11.42
CA ILE A 130 14.16 1.99 12.07
C ILE A 130 14.91 1.16 11.03
N VAL A 131 14.27 0.82 9.91
CA VAL A 131 14.92 0.07 8.83
C VAL A 131 16.09 0.85 8.23
N SER A 132 15.94 2.16 8.04
CA SER A 132 17.02 3.06 7.62
C SER A 132 18.24 2.99 8.54
N HIS A 133 18.02 3.05 9.86
CA HIS A 133 19.10 2.96 10.85
C HIS A 133 19.81 1.60 10.78
N ILE A 134 19.05 0.50 10.74
CA ILE A 134 19.61 -0.86 10.62
C ILE A 134 20.45 -1.01 9.33
N LEU A 135 19.95 -0.51 8.20
CA LEU A 135 20.67 -0.56 6.93
C LEU A 135 21.95 0.28 6.96
N HIS A 136 21.89 1.46 7.57
CA HIS A 136 23.06 2.33 7.72
C HIS A 136 24.16 1.64 8.53
N GLU A 137 23.83 1.09 9.71
CA GLU A 137 24.78 0.37 10.56
C GLU A 137 25.42 -0.83 9.83
N ARG A 138 24.61 -1.62 9.10
CA ARG A 138 25.12 -2.75 8.32
C ARG A 138 26.07 -2.32 7.21
N MET A 139 25.80 -1.21 6.53
CA MET A 139 26.70 -0.68 5.51
C MET A 139 28.01 -0.19 6.09
N THR A 140 27.99 0.42 7.29
CA THR A 140 29.22 0.84 7.99
C THR A 140 30.07 -0.35 8.44
N LEU A 141 29.45 -1.49 8.81
CA LEU A 141 30.19 -2.69 9.22
C LEU A 141 30.80 -3.48 8.05
N LEU A 142 30.31 -3.28 6.83
CA LEU A 142 30.76 -3.97 5.62
C LEU A 142 31.77 -3.15 4.79
N ASN A 143 32.03 -1.90 5.18
CA ASN A 143 33.03 -1.01 4.59
C ASN A 143 34.26 -0.92 5.52
#